data_AF-A0A8S1ZXP6-F1
#
_entry.id   AF-A0A8S1ZXP6-F1
#
_cell.length_a   1.000
_cell.length_b   1.000
_cell.length_c   1.000
_cell.angle_alpha   90.00
_cell.angle_beta   90.00
_cell.angle_gamma   90.00
#
_symmetry.space_group_name_H-M   'P 1'
#
loop_
_entity.id
_entity.type
_entity.pdbx_description
1 polymer ?
#
loop_
_entity_poly.entity_id
_entity_poly.type
_entity_poly.pdbx_seq_one_letter_code
_entity_poly.pdbx_strand_id
1 'polypeptide(L)'
;MFDGLFKPKFYTKCKSLVKITKTRVDTVKRKKNSVCKYLKNDIVDLLKNNLDYNAYGRAEGLIEEKRRLACYEFLEQFCICVASNVSLLQKSSGCPDECREAISSLVYAAARVSEVPELRDLRSLFAERYGNKLEQFVNPEFVERFKAEPPSKEMKVELLQEIAREYSIKWDAKSLEQRLYTPPHHPSEPKTEKSKDPETSMEKRSSLWFHGREDSMDDTNTSIMSTSEEDSMSTSGSCVTGPEEDPETKPLYYRFMTPAAPYTKPKIEKQESLPEKMTKSDLMDTESPRAGKPKPRSVRRRFANPPPEAEGEALKQESKNIMRSSDSMGKASGGEGFRRMSRRTVSWQHKPSSCVPDFDEVWKAQLVLSEFVLHKICTSSEFHGIVSLELGAGTGLLGILLARVAKAVFLTDHGDAILANCAKNLDMNSSLFHPHTVVNVRELNWMSDWPIEDNRGDCRDPENFCWSKQDFEQVKCASFIFAADVIYSDDLTIALFSMLRRVMSFGCDKVLYLGLEKRYNFSLDDLKVVANGYTCFRSYVKEDGTGEQEKRSFVGKRVDVTQIPQYLKGYDRGEDVELWEIRYVL
;
A
#
# COMPACT_ATOMS: atom_id res chain seq x y z
N MET A 1 4.42 -46.41 -25.74
CA MET A 1 5.48 -46.01 -24.78
C MET A 1 5.54 -44.48 -24.69
N PHE A 2 4.44 -43.82 -24.30
CA PHE A 2 4.33 -42.34 -24.27
C PHE A 2 3.69 -41.78 -23.00
N ASP A 3 3.58 -42.58 -21.93
CA ASP A 3 2.98 -42.17 -20.63
C ASP A 3 3.82 -41.14 -19.83
N GLY A 4 4.88 -40.60 -20.42
CA GLY A 4 5.82 -39.67 -19.77
C GLY A 4 5.63 -38.18 -20.07
N LEU A 5 4.79 -37.78 -21.04
CA LEU A 5 4.78 -36.38 -21.52
C LEU A 5 3.90 -35.40 -20.73
N PHE A 6 2.91 -35.87 -19.95
CA PHE A 6 1.99 -34.99 -19.24
C PHE A 6 1.88 -35.35 -17.75
N LYS A 7 2.11 -34.35 -16.89
CA LYS A 7 1.95 -34.50 -15.44
C LYS A 7 0.45 -34.70 -15.10
N PRO A 8 0.08 -35.68 -14.25
CA PRO A 8 -1.33 -35.97 -13.95
C PRO A 8 -2.09 -34.75 -13.41
N LYS A 9 -3.40 -34.70 -13.71
CA LYS A 9 -4.31 -33.59 -13.34
C LYS A 9 -4.21 -33.18 -11.86
N PHE A 10 -4.04 -34.14 -10.95
CA PHE A 10 -3.83 -33.86 -9.53
C PHE A 10 -2.52 -33.11 -9.26
N TYR A 11 -1.38 -33.52 -9.85
CA TYR A 11 -0.09 -32.89 -9.61
C TYR A 11 -0.11 -31.42 -10.05
N THR A 12 -0.67 -31.14 -11.23
CA THR A 12 -0.73 -29.77 -11.76
C THR A 12 -1.68 -28.90 -10.94
N LYS A 13 -2.88 -29.40 -10.59
CA LYS A 13 -3.85 -28.70 -9.73
C LYS A 13 -3.28 -28.44 -8.33
N CYS A 14 -2.73 -29.45 -7.67
CA CYS A 14 -2.11 -29.35 -6.34
C CYS A 14 -0.95 -28.36 -6.34
N LYS A 15 0.03 -28.50 -7.25
CA LYS A 15 1.19 -27.61 -7.31
C LYS A 15 0.79 -26.15 -7.58
N SER A 16 -0.18 -25.92 -8.47
CA SER A 16 -0.67 -24.58 -8.78
C SER A 16 -1.37 -23.95 -7.56
N LEU A 17 -2.27 -24.71 -6.93
CA LEU A 17 -3.11 -24.21 -5.85
C LEU A 17 -2.33 -23.97 -4.55
N VAL A 18 -1.38 -24.85 -4.20
CA VAL A 18 -0.47 -24.64 -3.06
C VAL A 18 0.42 -23.43 -3.29
N LYS A 19 0.88 -23.17 -4.54
CA LYS A 19 1.64 -21.96 -4.85
C LYS A 19 0.81 -20.69 -4.61
N ILE A 20 -0.43 -20.64 -5.13
CA ILE A 20 -1.32 -19.49 -4.96
C ILE A 20 -1.65 -19.28 -3.47
N THR A 21 -1.97 -20.37 -2.76
CA THR A 21 -2.24 -20.35 -1.30
C THR A 21 -1.03 -19.80 -0.54
N LYS A 22 0.19 -20.25 -0.86
CA LYS A 22 1.40 -19.69 -0.24
C LYS A 22 1.52 -18.18 -0.50
N THR A 23 1.41 -17.72 -1.76
CA THR A 23 1.49 -16.29 -2.09
C THR A 23 0.45 -15.46 -1.32
N ARG A 24 -0.77 -15.99 -1.12
CA ARG A 24 -1.79 -15.35 -0.27
C ARG A 24 -1.36 -15.29 1.19
N VAL A 25 -0.91 -16.41 1.77
CA VAL A 25 -0.43 -16.49 3.16
C VAL A 25 0.72 -15.51 3.39
N ASP A 26 1.71 -15.45 2.49
CA ASP A 26 2.85 -14.51 2.58
C ASP A 26 2.36 -13.05 2.62
N THR A 27 1.36 -12.71 1.81
CA THR A 27 0.75 -11.37 1.79
C THR A 27 0.03 -11.05 3.10
N VAL A 28 -0.74 -12.00 3.64
CA VAL A 28 -1.41 -11.84 4.94
C VAL A 28 -0.39 -11.74 6.08
N LYS A 29 0.69 -12.55 6.08
CA LYS A 29 1.79 -12.45 7.05
C LYS A 29 2.44 -11.07 7.07
N ARG A 30 2.72 -10.47 5.89
CA ARG A 30 3.28 -9.11 5.81
C ARG A 30 2.34 -8.09 6.44
N LYS A 31 1.04 -8.15 6.11
CA LYS A 31 -0.01 -7.31 6.72
C LYS A 31 -0.03 -7.45 8.26
N LYS A 32 -0.07 -8.68 8.77
CA LYS A 32 -0.06 -8.99 10.22
C LYS A 32 1.21 -8.46 10.92
N ASN A 33 2.37 -8.60 10.29
CA ASN A 33 3.62 -8.02 10.78
C ASN A 33 3.57 -6.48 10.87
N SER A 34 3.04 -5.80 9.85
CA SER A 34 2.90 -4.34 9.88
C SER A 34 1.98 -3.87 11.01
N VAL A 35 0.86 -4.57 11.25
CA VAL A 35 -0.04 -4.27 12.38
C VAL A 35 0.66 -4.50 13.73
N CYS A 36 1.42 -5.59 13.88
CA CYS A 36 2.22 -5.83 15.09
C CYS A 36 3.26 -4.71 15.34
N LYS A 37 3.94 -4.22 14.30
CA LYS A 37 4.89 -3.09 14.40
C LYS A 37 4.17 -1.79 14.80
N TYR A 38 3.03 -1.50 14.19
CA TYR A 38 2.22 -0.32 14.51
C TYR A 38 1.76 -0.34 15.98
N LEU A 39 1.08 -1.40 16.43
CA LEU A 39 0.59 -1.53 17.80
C LEU A 39 1.72 -1.47 18.84
N LYS A 40 2.89 -2.03 18.51
CA LYS A 40 4.08 -1.95 19.37
C LYS A 40 4.60 -0.51 19.51
N ASN A 41 4.69 0.24 18.40
CA ASN A 41 5.13 1.64 18.43
C ASN A 41 4.11 2.54 19.15
N ASP A 42 2.81 2.33 18.94
CA ASP A 42 1.73 3.02 19.65
C ASP A 42 1.80 2.77 21.17
N ILE A 43 2.02 1.52 21.60
CA ILE A 43 2.29 1.20 23.02
C ILE A 43 3.53 1.93 23.54
N VAL A 44 4.64 1.94 22.78
CA VAL A 44 5.87 2.66 23.13
C VAL A 44 5.60 4.15 23.35
N ASP A 45 4.83 4.80 22.49
CA ASP A 45 4.54 6.22 22.60
C ASP A 45 3.53 6.53 23.72
N LEU A 46 2.55 5.66 23.97
CA LEU A 46 1.66 5.76 25.13
C LEU A 46 2.45 5.65 26.45
N LEU A 47 3.40 4.70 26.55
CA LEU A 47 4.25 4.54 27.73
C LEU A 47 5.18 5.76 27.96
N LYS A 48 5.79 6.32 26.91
CA LYS A 48 6.58 7.56 27.02
C LYS A 48 5.77 8.76 27.54
N ASN A 49 4.47 8.79 27.25
CA ASN A 49 3.56 9.85 27.68
C ASN A 49 2.85 9.54 29.02
N ASN A 50 3.25 8.49 29.74
CA ASN A 50 2.64 8.04 31.01
C ASN A 50 1.15 7.66 30.90
N LEU A 51 0.72 7.19 29.72
CA LEU A 51 -0.65 6.77 29.43
C LEU A 51 -0.82 5.25 29.65
N ASP A 52 -0.38 4.75 30.80
CA ASP A 52 -0.22 3.33 31.10
C ASP A 52 -1.49 2.49 30.87
N TYR A 53 -2.65 3.01 31.27
CA TYR A 53 -3.94 2.33 31.10
C TYR A 53 -4.33 2.19 29.62
N ASN A 54 -3.98 3.17 28.79
CA ASN A 54 -4.21 3.11 27.34
C ASN A 54 -3.24 2.11 26.70
N ALA A 55 -1.96 2.12 27.11
CA ALA A 55 -0.97 1.13 26.67
C ALA A 55 -1.42 -0.30 27.01
N TYR A 56 -1.95 -0.52 28.22
CA TYR A 56 -2.53 -1.78 28.66
C TYR A 56 -3.75 -2.21 27.83
N GLY A 57 -4.64 -1.28 27.47
CA GLY A 57 -5.73 -1.54 26.53
C GLY A 57 -5.24 -1.97 25.13
N ARG A 58 -4.11 -1.40 24.66
CA ARG A 58 -3.51 -1.73 23.35
C ARG A 58 -2.70 -3.04 23.38
N ALA A 59 -2.18 -3.44 24.54
CA ALA A 59 -1.43 -4.69 24.72
C ALA A 59 -2.24 -5.93 24.30
N GLU A 60 -3.56 -5.95 24.55
CA GLU A 60 -4.46 -7.02 24.13
C GLU A 60 -4.42 -7.26 22.62
N GLY A 61 -4.55 -6.18 21.83
CA GLY A 61 -4.53 -6.23 20.38
C GLY A 61 -3.18 -6.71 19.83
N LEU A 62 -2.07 -6.33 20.47
CA LEU A 62 -0.73 -6.78 20.05
C LEU A 62 -0.50 -8.28 20.34
N ILE A 63 -0.97 -8.79 21.49
CA ILE A 63 -0.90 -10.23 21.80
C ILE A 63 -1.73 -11.02 20.80
N GLU A 64 -2.96 -10.57 20.52
CA GLU A 64 -3.87 -11.23 19.59
C GLU A 64 -3.30 -11.26 18.16
N GLU A 65 -2.75 -10.14 17.68
CA GLU A 65 -2.22 -10.08 16.32
C GLU A 65 -0.89 -10.84 16.18
N LYS A 66 -0.03 -10.86 17.21
CA LYS A 66 1.15 -11.77 17.29
C LYS A 66 0.70 -13.24 17.22
N ARG A 67 -0.34 -13.63 17.97
CA ARG A 67 -0.90 -14.99 17.97
C ARG A 67 -1.41 -15.39 16.59
N ARG A 68 -2.17 -14.49 15.92
CA ARG A 68 -2.65 -14.71 14.54
C ARG A 68 -1.51 -14.82 13.55
N LEU A 69 -0.48 -13.99 13.66
CA LEU A 69 0.72 -14.06 12.80
C LEU A 69 1.36 -15.46 12.87
N ALA A 70 1.53 -16.03 14.08
CA ALA A 70 2.05 -17.39 14.25
C ALA A 70 1.18 -18.46 13.55
N CYS A 71 -0.15 -18.32 13.54
CA CYS A 71 -1.01 -19.20 12.74
C CYS A 71 -0.69 -19.12 11.23
N TYR A 72 -0.44 -17.93 10.67
CA TYR A 72 -0.04 -17.84 9.25
C TYR A 72 1.38 -18.36 8.99
N GLU A 73 2.27 -18.32 9.98
CA GLU A 73 3.60 -18.95 9.89
C GLU A 73 3.49 -20.47 9.77
N PHE A 74 2.64 -21.10 10.58
CA PHE A 74 2.28 -22.51 10.42
C PHE A 74 1.67 -22.81 9.04
N LEU A 75 0.73 -21.98 8.56
CA LEU A 75 0.15 -22.15 7.22
C LEU A 75 1.19 -22.09 6.09
N GLU A 76 2.19 -21.21 6.20
CA GLU A 76 3.28 -21.13 5.22
C GLU A 76 4.13 -22.42 5.27
N GLN A 77 4.50 -22.88 6.46
CA GLN A 77 5.27 -24.12 6.65
C GLN A 77 4.53 -25.34 6.07
N PHE A 78 3.21 -25.45 6.31
CA PHE A 78 2.39 -26.52 5.74
C PHE A 78 2.33 -26.43 4.20
N CYS A 79 2.16 -25.24 3.64
CA CYS A 79 2.23 -25.03 2.19
C CYS A 79 3.61 -25.42 1.61
N ILE A 80 4.71 -25.07 2.28
CA ILE A 80 6.08 -25.45 1.87
C ILE A 80 6.26 -26.98 1.92
N CYS A 81 5.80 -27.63 2.98
CA CYS A 81 5.86 -29.09 3.14
C CYS A 81 5.12 -29.80 1.99
N VAL A 82 3.88 -29.39 1.71
CA VAL A 82 3.09 -29.95 0.60
C VAL A 82 3.74 -29.66 -0.76
N ALA A 83 4.23 -28.43 -0.99
CA ALA A 83 4.87 -28.03 -2.25
C ALA A 83 6.14 -28.84 -2.56
N SER A 84 6.95 -29.14 -1.55
CA SER A 84 8.15 -29.98 -1.68
C SER A 84 7.81 -31.43 -2.03
N ASN A 85 6.66 -31.92 -1.56
CA ASN A 85 6.28 -33.33 -1.61
C ASN A 85 5.16 -33.67 -2.63
N VAL A 86 4.77 -32.76 -3.53
CA VAL A 86 3.71 -33.03 -4.55
C VAL A 86 4.01 -34.29 -5.39
N SER A 87 5.28 -34.59 -5.64
CA SER A 87 5.72 -35.80 -6.35
C SER A 87 5.45 -37.10 -5.57
N LEU A 88 5.52 -37.07 -4.24
CA LEU A 88 5.19 -38.19 -3.35
C LEU A 88 3.67 -38.34 -3.26
N LEU A 89 2.97 -37.21 -3.01
CA LEU A 89 1.51 -37.12 -2.98
C LEU A 89 0.84 -37.67 -4.25
N GLN A 90 1.48 -37.51 -5.42
CA GLN A 90 1.00 -38.08 -6.69
C GLN A 90 1.06 -39.61 -6.72
N LYS A 91 2.11 -40.22 -6.15
CA LYS A 91 2.40 -41.66 -6.24
C LYS A 91 1.57 -42.50 -5.26
N SER A 92 1.27 -41.96 -4.08
CA SER A 92 0.52 -42.68 -3.05
C SER A 92 -0.99 -42.56 -3.25
N SER A 93 -1.72 -43.66 -2.99
CA SER A 93 -3.17 -43.65 -2.85
C SER A 93 -3.61 -43.08 -1.49
N GLY A 94 -2.91 -43.46 -0.41
CA GLY A 94 -3.06 -42.85 0.92
C GLY A 94 -2.30 -41.52 1.05
N CYS A 95 -2.63 -40.75 2.09
CA CYS A 95 -1.91 -39.53 2.44
C CYS A 95 -0.54 -39.91 3.07
N PRO A 96 0.61 -39.50 2.48
CA PRO A 96 1.94 -39.81 3.01
C PRO A 96 2.15 -39.21 4.40
N ASP A 97 2.79 -39.96 5.29
CA ASP A 97 3.13 -39.57 6.65
C ASP A 97 3.83 -38.21 6.73
N GLU A 98 4.76 -37.95 5.80
CA GLU A 98 5.56 -36.73 5.70
C GLU A 98 4.72 -35.47 5.43
N CYS A 99 3.54 -35.63 4.84
CA CYS A 99 2.61 -34.54 4.51
C CYS A 99 1.34 -34.54 5.34
N ARG A 100 1.10 -35.61 6.12
CA ARG A 100 -0.21 -35.88 6.71
C ARG A 100 -0.62 -34.78 7.68
N GLU A 101 0.29 -34.32 8.53
CA GLU A 101 0.02 -33.21 9.45
C GLU A 101 -0.26 -31.90 8.71
N ALA A 102 0.59 -31.56 7.74
CA ALA A 102 0.45 -30.33 6.95
C ALA A 102 -0.87 -30.27 6.18
N ILE A 103 -1.26 -31.36 5.51
CA ILE A 103 -2.52 -31.46 4.76
C ILE A 103 -3.73 -31.36 5.71
N SER A 104 -3.69 -32.09 6.83
CA SER A 104 -4.76 -32.07 7.83
C SER A 104 -4.95 -30.67 8.42
N SER A 105 -3.85 -29.96 8.68
CA SER A 105 -3.86 -28.60 9.23
C SER A 105 -4.35 -27.56 8.22
N LEU A 106 -3.99 -27.68 6.94
CA LEU A 106 -4.57 -26.86 5.85
C LEU A 106 -6.08 -27.11 5.68
N VAL A 107 -6.53 -28.37 5.78
CA VAL A 107 -7.95 -28.75 5.78
C VAL A 107 -8.70 -28.14 6.95
N TYR A 108 -8.13 -28.21 8.16
CA TYR A 108 -8.70 -27.62 9.39
C TYR A 108 -8.82 -26.09 9.31
N ALA A 109 -7.83 -25.43 8.72
CA ALA A 109 -7.80 -23.98 8.54
C ALA A 109 -8.84 -23.46 7.55
N ALA A 110 -9.24 -24.26 6.55
CA ALA A 110 -10.19 -23.85 5.49
C ALA A 110 -11.58 -23.42 5.98
N ALA A 111 -11.94 -23.79 7.22
CA ALA A 111 -13.18 -23.36 7.89
C ALA A 111 -13.00 -22.13 8.81
N ARG A 112 -11.75 -21.74 9.11
CA ARG A 112 -11.39 -20.75 10.16
C ARG A 112 -10.66 -19.52 9.64
N VAL A 113 -10.05 -19.62 8.46
CA VAL A 113 -9.20 -18.56 7.89
C VAL A 113 -9.87 -18.00 6.64
N SER A 114 -10.62 -16.91 6.80
CA SER A 114 -11.33 -16.26 5.70
C SER A 114 -10.44 -15.46 4.76
N GLU A 115 -9.30 -14.93 5.22
CA GLU A 115 -8.37 -14.17 4.36
C GLU A 115 -7.59 -15.04 3.36
N VAL A 116 -7.70 -16.37 3.45
CA VAL A 116 -7.06 -17.33 2.53
C VAL A 116 -8.13 -18.27 1.94
N PRO A 117 -9.03 -17.76 1.08
CA PRO A 117 -10.14 -18.55 0.53
C PRO A 117 -9.69 -19.79 -0.25
N GLU A 118 -8.47 -19.77 -0.81
CA GLU A 118 -7.84 -20.86 -1.57
C GLU A 118 -7.66 -22.14 -0.72
N LEU A 119 -7.67 -22.04 0.61
CA LEU A 119 -7.71 -23.19 1.53
C LEU A 119 -8.95 -24.08 1.32
N ARG A 120 -10.08 -23.51 0.88
CA ARG A 120 -11.32 -24.26 0.59
C ARG A 120 -11.15 -25.18 -0.62
N ASP A 121 -10.42 -24.71 -1.62
CA ASP A 121 -10.08 -25.51 -2.79
C ASP A 121 -9.06 -26.59 -2.43
N LEU A 122 -8.08 -26.30 -1.57
CA LEU A 122 -7.14 -27.31 -1.07
C LEU A 122 -7.87 -28.39 -0.27
N ARG A 123 -8.79 -28.00 0.63
CA ARG A 123 -9.64 -28.95 1.36
C ARG A 123 -10.42 -29.84 0.40
N SER A 124 -11.03 -29.27 -0.63
CA SER A 124 -11.81 -30.02 -1.63
C SER A 124 -10.92 -30.99 -2.40
N LEU A 125 -9.73 -30.55 -2.82
CA LEU A 125 -8.74 -31.35 -3.53
C LEU A 125 -8.20 -32.53 -2.71
N PHE A 126 -7.97 -32.33 -1.40
CA PHE A 126 -7.48 -33.40 -0.52
C PHE A 126 -8.60 -34.33 -0.06
N ALA A 127 -9.82 -33.84 0.13
CA ALA A 127 -11.00 -34.68 0.39
C ALA A 127 -11.33 -35.58 -0.82
N GLU A 128 -11.25 -35.06 -2.04
CA GLU A 128 -11.40 -35.83 -3.30
C GLU A 128 -10.39 -36.98 -3.39
N ARG A 129 -9.15 -36.78 -2.91
CA ARG A 129 -8.06 -37.77 -3.02
C ARG A 129 -7.96 -38.75 -1.84
N TYR A 130 -8.14 -38.28 -0.61
CA TYR A 130 -7.84 -39.04 0.61
C TYR A 130 -9.07 -39.25 1.52
N GLY A 131 -10.22 -38.66 1.17
CA GLY A 131 -11.41 -38.63 2.01
C GLY A 131 -11.25 -37.78 3.27
N ASN A 132 -12.27 -37.82 4.13
CA ASN A 132 -12.36 -36.95 5.31
C ASN A 132 -11.67 -37.52 6.57
N LYS A 133 -10.82 -38.54 6.44
CA LYS A 133 -10.18 -39.26 7.58
C LYS A 133 -8.92 -38.57 8.14
N LEU A 134 -8.66 -37.33 7.71
CA LEU A 134 -7.41 -36.61 8.02
C LEU A 134 -7.51 -35.75 9.29
N GLU A 135 -8.71 -35.44 9.79
CA GLU A 135 -8.93 -34.49 10.90
C GLU A 135 -8.23 -34.86 12.22
N GLN A 136 -7.85 -36.14 12.40
CA GLN A 136 -7.13 -36.62 13.59
C GLN A 136 -5.63 -36.30 13.60
N PHE A 137 -5.07 -35.75 12.51
CA PHE A 137 -3.64 -35.43 12.39
C PHE A 137 -3.35 -33.93 12.29
N VAL A 138 -4.25 -33.07 12.76
CA VAL A 138 -4.02 -31.62 12.78
C VAL A 138 -2.94 -31.29 13.82
N ASN A 139 -2.02 -30.38 13.47
CA ASN A 139 -0.98 -29.91 14.39
C ASN A 139 -1.62 -29.33 15.68
N PRO A 140 -1.25 -29.82 16.88
CA PRO A 140 -1.95 -29.46 18.12
C PRO A 140 -1.68 -28.02 18.55
N GLU A 141 -0.45 -27.50 18.39
CA GLU A 141 -0.14 -26.10 18.71
C GLU A 141 -0.95 -25.16 17.80
N PHE A 142 -1.01 -25.46 16.51
CA PHE A 142 -1.82 -24.71 15.56
C PHE A 142 -3.31 -24.65 15.96
N VAL A 143 -3.87 -25.75 16.47
CA VAL A 143 -5.24 -25.80 17.01
C VAL A 143 -5.40 -24.93 18.25
N GLU A 144 -4.44 -25.00 19.17
CA GLU A 144 -4.43 -24.21 20.41
C GLU A 144 -4.40 -22.71 20.12
N ARG A 145 -3.52 -22.25 19.20
CA ARG A 145 -3.45 -20.84 18.79
C ARG A 145 -4.77 -20.30 18.23
N PHE A 146 -5.57 -21.14 17.56
CA PHE A 146 -6.92 -20.79 17.08
C PHE A 146 -8.02 -20.84 18.15
N LYS A 147 -7.81 -21.56 19.25
CA LYS A 147 -8.78 -21.76 20.34
C LYS A 147 -8.50 -20.92 21.58
N ALA A 148 -7.31 -20.31 21.68
CA ALA A 148 -6.86 -19.70 22.91
C ALA A 148 -7.79 -18.58 23.39
N GLU A 149 -7.89 -18.46 24.71
CA GLU A 149 -8.70 -17.48 25.42
C GLU A 149 -8.13 -16.04 25.30
N PRO A 150 -8.89 -15.00 25.69
CA PRO A 150 -8.37 -13.64 25.82
C PRO A 150 -7.14 -13.57 26.75
N PRO A 151 -6.17 -12.68 26.48
CA PRO A 151 -4.94 -12.62 27.27
C PRO A 151 -5.21 -12.14 28.69
N SER A 152 -4.55 -12.78 29.67
CA SER A 152 -4.71 -12.44 31.09
C SER A 152 -4.18 -11.03 31.39
N LYS A 153 -4.48 -10.51 32.60
CA LYS A 153 -3.95 -9.21 33.04
C LYS A 153 -2.43 -9.25 33.09
N GLU A 154 -1.90 -10.34 33.60
CA GLU A 154 -0.48 -10.64 33.81
C GLU A 154 0.25 -10.68 32.46
N MET A 155 -0.27 -11.41 31.46
CA MET A 155 0.29 -11.43 30.10
C MET A 155 0.38 -10.03 29.46
N LYS A 156 -0.61 -9.17 29.73
CA LYS A 156 -0.63 -7.79 29.23
C LYS A 156 0.41 -6.91 29.95
N VAL A 157 0.55 -7.04 31.27
CA VAL A 157 1.59 -6.36 32.06
C VAL A 157 3.00 -6.82 31.67
N GLU A 158 3.21 -8.12 31.48
CA GLU A 158 4.48 -8.69 31.01
C GLU A 158 4.89 -8.15 29.64
N LEU A 159 3.95 -8.04 28.68
CA LEU A 159 4.21 -7.44 27.37
C LEU A 159 4.62 -5.96 27.49
N LEU A 160 3.95 -5.18 28.33
CA LEU A 160 4.33 -3.78 28.58
C LEU A 160 5.73 -3.69 29.20
N GLN A 161 6.05 -4.57 30.15
CA GLN A 161 7.36 -4.64 30.79
C GLN A 161 8.47 -5.03 29.80
N GLU A 162 8.19 -5.94 28.86
CA GLU A 162 9.10 -6.31 27.76
C GLU A 162 9.39 -5.11 26.86
N ILE A 163 8.33 -4.42 26.39
CA ILE A 163 8.43 -3.27 25.49
C ILE A 163 9.13 -2.08 26.18
N ALA A 164 8.78 -1.79 27.44
CA ALA A 164 9.43 -0.73 28.20
C ALA A 164 10.95 -0.99 28.34
N ARG A 165 11.34 -2.24 28.64
CA ARG A 165 12.75 -2.66 28.71
C ARG A 165 13.46 -2.53 27.35
N GLU A 166 12.83 -2.96 26.26
CA GLU A 166 13.41 -2.89 24.91
C GLU A 166 13.70 -1.44 24.47
N TYR A 167 12.80 -0.51 24.79
CA TYR A 167 12.93 0.91 24.41
C TYR A 167 13.56 1.78 25.52
N SER A 168 14.11 1.16 26.57
CA SER A 168 14.73 1.84 27.73
C SER A 168 13.81 2.86 28.44
N ILE A 169 12.50 2.60 28.43
CA ILE A 169 11.49 3.40 29.13
C ILE A 169 11.48 3.00 30.60
N LYS A 170 11.65 3.98 31.51
CA LYS A 170 11.49 3.76 32.95
C LYS A 170 10.00 3.66 33.30
N TRP A 171 9.46 2.45 33.21
CA TRP A 171 8.07 2.14 33.52
C TRP A 171 7.92 1.38 34.85
N ASP A 172 6.84 1.62 35.59
CA ASP A 172 6.54 0.95 36.86
C ASP A 172 5.25 0.12 36.74
N ALA A 173 5.41 -1.18 36.53
CA ALA A 173 4.30 -2.14 36.47
C ALA A 173 3.41 -2.09 37.74
N LYS A 174 4.00 -1.87 38.92
CA LYS A 174 3.25 -1.92 40.20
C LYS A 174 2.25 -0.78 40.32
N SER A 175 2.58 0.40 39.79
CA SER A 175 1.67 1.54 39.70
C SER A 175 0.44 1.22 38.86
N LEU A 176 0.61 0.55 37.71
CA LEU A 176 -0.52 0.10 36.89
C LEU A 176 -1.31 -1.01 37.58
N GLU A 177 -0.63 -2.04 38.12
CA GLU A 177 -1.28 -3.15 38.84
C GLU A 177 -2.17 -2.64 39.98
N GLN A 178 -1.66 -1.75 40.84
CA GLN A 178 -2.45 -1.16 41.92
C GLN A 178 -3.75 -0.51 41.40
N ARG A 179 -3.68 0.20 40.27
CA ARG A 179 -4.87 0.79 39.62
C ARG A 179 -5.81 -0.25 38.99
N LEU A 180 -5.31 -1.40 38.56
CA LEU A 180 -6.09 -2.52 37.98
C LEU A 180 -6.73 -3.46 39.01
N TYR A 181 -6.32 -3.39 40.28
CA TYR A 181 -6.86 -4.18 41.40
C TYR A 181 -7.54 -3.35 42.51
N THR A 182 -7.55 -2.01 42.42
CA THR A 182 -8.33 -1.15 43.32
C THR A 182 -9.81 -1.15 42.90
N PRO A 183 -10.77 -1.48 43.79
CA PRO A 183 -12.20 -1.38 43.48
C PRO A 183 -12.62 0.08 43.21
N PRO A 184 -13.61 0.33 42.35
CA PRO A 184 -14.15 1.68 42.17
C PRO A 184 -14.76 2.18 43.48
N HIS A 185 -14.28 3.31 43.98
CA HIS A 185 -14.93 3.99 45.11
C HIS A 185 -16.32 4.49 44.69
N HIS A 186 -17.35 4.07 45.42
CA HIS A 186 -18.67 4.70 45.32
C HIS A 186 -18.55 6.20 45.63
N PRO A 187 -19.05 7.11 44.78
CA PRO A 187 -19.12 8.52 45.10
C PRO A 187 -20.11 8.74 46.25
N SER A 188 -19.62 9.19 47.40
CA SER A 188 -20.49 9.71 48.47
C SER A 188 -21.04 11.06 48.04
N GLU A 189 -22.36 11.20 47.94
CA GLU A 189 -23.03 12.46 47.60
C GLU A 189 -22.64 13.60 48.57
N PRO A 190 -22.31 14.81 48.08
CA PRO A 190 -22.11 15.96 48.94
C PRO A 190 -23.46 16.46 49.48
N LYS A 191 -23.64 16.44 50.80
CA LYS A 191 -24.80 17.07 51.44
C LYS A 191 -24.76 18.59 51.23
N THR A 192 -25.91 19.14 50.84
CA THR A 192 -26.08 20.57 50.57
C THR A 192 -26.39 21.33 51.86
N GLU A 193 -25.56 22.32 52.21
CA GLU A 193 -25.95 23.42 53.12
C GLU A 193 -25.92 24.76 52.36
N LYS A 194 -26.86 25.65 52.69
CA LYS A 194 -27.19 26.84 51.89
C LYS A 194 -26.68 28.16 52.50
N SER A 195 -26.33 29.09 51.62
CA SER A 195 -26.27 30.57 51.79
C SER A 195 -25.14 31.11 52.69
N LYS A 196 -24.42 32.18 52.33
CA LYS A 196 -24.89 33.45 51.72
C LYS A 196 -23.78 34.16 50.90
N ASP A 197 -24.16 34.83 49.81
CA ASP A 197 -23.38 35.91 49.16
C ASP A 197 -23.64 37.27 49.88
N PRO A 198 -22.81 38.32 49.69
CA PRO A 198 -22.89 39.14 48.46
C PRO A 198 -21.54 39.64 47.87
N GLU A 199 -21.52 39.84 46.53
CA GLU A 199 -20.87 40.93 45.74
C GLU A 199 -19.35 41.24 45.93
N THR A 200 -18.49 41.55 44.93
CA THR A 200 -18.49 41.76 43.45
C THR A 200 -16.99 41.77 42.99
N SER A 201 -16.54 41.73 41.72
CA SER A 201 -17.10 41.46 40.37
C SER A 201 -15.95 41.31 39.34
N MET A 202 -16.22 40.65 38.19
CA MET A 202 -15.36 40.53 36.97
C MET A 202 -14.09 39.67 37.12
N GLU A 203 -13.61 38.92 36.11
CA GLU A 203 -13.87 38.97 34.65
C GLU A 203 -13.83 37.56 33.97
N LYS A 204 -14.25 37.47 32.70
CA LYS A 204 -14.56 36.21 31.98
C LYS A 204 -13.37 35.57 31.26
N ARG A 205 -13.34 34.23 31.18
CA ARG A 205 -13.15 33.55 29.89
C ARG A 205 -13.92 32.22 29.83
N SER A 206 -14.71 32.05 28.77
CA SER A 206 -15.70 30.99 28.63
C SER A 206 -15.17 29.75 27.93
N SER A 207 -15.54 28.59 28.46
CA SER A 207 -15.92 27.43 27.66
C SER A 207 -17.38 27.10 27.98
N LEU A 208 -18.15 26.66 26.99
CA LEU A 208 -18.82 25.34 26.95
C LEU A 208 -20.04 25.35 25.98
N TRP A 209 -20.05 24.36 25.07
CA TRP A 209 -21.19 23.55 24.60
C TRP A 209 -22.42 24.26 23.99
N PHE A 210 -22.59 24.10 22.67
CA PHE A 210 -23.83 24.43 21.95
C PHE A 210 -24.88 23.32 22.11
N HIS A 211 -26.10 23.72 22.47
CA HIS A 211 -27.30 22.87 22.38
C HIS A 211 -27.93 22.93 20.99
N GLY A 212 -28.76 21.93 20.68
CA GLY A 212 -29.53 21.85 19.45
C GLY A 212 -30.58 22.96 19.30
N ARG A 213 -31.12 23.06 18.09
CA ARG A 213 -32.04 24.13 17.67
C ARG A 213 -33.33 23.51 17.12
N GLU A 214 -34.44 23.81 17.77
CA GLU A 214 -35.78 23.73 17.17
C GLU A 214 -36.31 25.17 17.05
N ASP A 215 -37.05 25.44 15.96
CA ASP A 215 -37.90 26.62 15.79
C ASP A 215 -39.15 26.15 15.00
N SER A 216 -40.31 26.74 15.29
CA SER A 216 -41.65 26.20 15.02
C SER A 216 -42.43 26.84 13.86
N MET A 217 -43.59 26.22 13.56
CA MET A 217 -44.83 26.72 12.89
C MET A 217 -44.99 26.34 11.39
N ASP A 218 -46.19 26.04 10.85
CA ASP A 218 -47.57 26.26 11.34
C ASP A 218 -48.61 25.21 10.83
N ASP A 219 -49.88 25.36 11.27
CA ASP A 219 -51.10 24.53 11.11
C ASP A 219 -51.48 23.89 9.73
N THR A 220 -52.16 22.72 9.75
CA THR A 220 -53.62 22.60 9.39
C THR A 220 -54.24 21.17 9.47
N ASN A 221 -55.16 20.99 10.42
CA ASN A 221 -56.49 20.34 10.37
C ASN A 221 -56.78 18.98 9.64
N THR A 222 -57.55 18.11 10.34
CA THR A 222 -58.74 17.31 9.86
C THR A 222 -58.71 15.77 10.08
N SER A 223 -59.53 15.27 11.05
CA SER A 223 -60.38 14.03 11.05
C SER A 223 -59.81 12.63 10.71
N ILE A 224 -60.29 11.45 11.15
CA ILE A 224 -61.23 10.86 12.15
C ILE A 224 -61.39 9.35 11.71
N MET A 225 -61.72 8.40 12.62
CA MET A 225 -62.16 6.98 12.37
C MET A 225 -61.08 5.99 11.82
N SER A 226 -60.66 4.91 12.50
CA SER A 226 -61.33 3.60 12.85
C SER A 226 -61.47 2.64 11.65
N THR A 227 -61.37 1.29 11.73
CA THR A 227 -61.81 0.29 12.72
C THR A 227 -61.03 -1.05 12.64
N SER A 228 -61.30 -1.99 13.59
CA SER A 228 -61.38 -3.48 13.46
C SER A 228 -60.17 -4.27 12.93
N GLU A 229 -59.52 -5.20 13.65
CA GLU A 229 -59.97 -6.42 14.38
C GLU A 229 -59.76 -7.74 13.60
N GLU A 230 -58.93 -8.60 14.22
CA GLU A 230 -59.02 -10.09 14.29
C GLU A 230 -58.66 -10.91 13.02
N ASP A 231 -58.15 -12.15 13.11
CA ASP A 231 -58.37 -13.20 14.13
C ASP A 231 -57.16 -14.17 14.29
N SER A 232 -57.26 -15.03 15.33
CA SER A 232 -56.50 -16.19 15.85
C SER A 232 -55.77 -17.15 14.86
N MET A 233 -54.92 -18.12 15.29
CA MET A 233 -54.86 -18.90 16.54
C MET A 233 -53.47 -19.50 16.88
N SER A 234 -53.31 -19.97 18.12
CA SER A 234 -52.06 -20.33 18.82
C SER A 234 -51.50 -21.76 18.64
N THR A 235 -50.23 -21.99 19.02
CA THR A 235 -49.87 -23.16 19.87
C THR A 235 -48.56 -23.00 20.69
N SER A 236 -48.69 -23.18 22.01
CA SER A 236 -47.74 -23.39 23.12
C SER A 236 -46.23 -23.66 22.88
N GLY A 237 -45.36 -23.09 23.76
CA GLY A 237 -43.93 -23.42 23.81
C GLY A 237 -43.08 -22.80 24.94
N SER A 238 -43.55 -22.82 26.20
CA SER A 238 -42.87 -22.55 27.50
C SER A 238 -41.56 -21.71 27.57
N CYS A 239 -41.61 -20.69 28.42
CA CYS A 239 -40.50 -19.82 28.81
C CYS A 239 -39.66 -20.36 30.00
N VAL A 240 -38.35 -20.06 29.99
CA VAL A 240 -37.53 -19.85 31.20
C VAL A 240 -36.64 -18.64 30.94
N THR A 241 -36.77 -17.62 31.76
CA THR A 241 -35.97 -16.38 31.70
C THR A 241 -34.75 -16.46 32.63
N GLY A 242 -33.57 -16.14 32.10
CA GLY A 242 -32.42 -15.69 32.89
C GLY A 242 -32.39 -14.16 32.96
N PRO A 243 -31.66 -13.54 33.90
CA PRO A 243 -31.70 -12.10 34.10
C PRO A 243 -31.15 -11.33 32.89
N GLU A 244 -31.74 -10.17 32.60
CA GLU A 244 -31.19 -9.21 31.65
C GLU A 244 -29.94 -8.56 32.26
N GLU A 245 -28.80 -8.71 31.58
CA GLU A 245 -27.55 -8.01 31.93
C GLU A 245 -27.32 -6.83 30.98
N ASP A 246 -26.88 -5.72 31.58
CA ASP A 246 -26.65 -4.40 31.00
C ASP A 246 -25.77 -4.43 29.72
N PRO A 247 -26.23 -3.84 28.59
CA PRO A 247 -25.52 -3.89 27.31
C PRO A 247 -24.13 -3.22 27.29
N GLU A 248 -23.72 -2.43 28.28
CA GLU A 248 -22.44 -1.69 28.25
C GLU A 248 -21.18 -2.49 28.68
N THR A 249 -21.32 -3.75 29.13
CA THR A 249 -20.18 -4.52 29.69
C THR A 249 -19.49 -5.52 28.74
N LYS A 250 -19.85 -5.57 27.45
CA LYS A 250 -19.28 -6.55 26.49
C LYS A 250 -17.98 -6.09 25.82
N PRO A 251 -16.90 -6.89 25.84
CA PRO A 251 -15.70 -6.61 25.05
C PRO A 251 -15.97 -6.54 23.55
N LEU A 252 -15.27 -5.63 22.85
CA LEU A 252 -15.46 -5.32 21.42
C LEU A 252 -15.40 -6.53 20.46
N TYR A 253 -14.76 -7.63 20.84
CA TYR A 253 -14.64 -8.81 19.98
C TYR A 253 -15.94 -9.62 19.83
N TYR A 254 -16.91 -9.49 20.75
CA TYR A 254 -18.13 -10.30 20.74
C TYR A 254 -19.08 -9.98 19.57
N ARG A 255 -18.86 -8.86 18.85
CA ARG A 255 -19.63 -8.47 17.65
C ARG A 255 -19.25 -9.28 16.39
N PHE A 256 -18.19 -10.08 16.44
CA PHE A 256 -17.67 -10.84 15.29
C PHE A 256 -17.95 -12.36 15.32
N MET A 257 -18.72 -12.84 16.30
CA MET A 257 -19.15 -14.25 16.38
C MET A 257 -20.63 -14.38 16.01
N THR A 258 -20.93 -14.68 14.74
CA THR A 258 -22.24 -15.19 14.35
C THR A 258 -22.44 -16.58 14.97
N PRO A 259 -23.57 -16.86 15.66
CA PRO A 259 -23.94 -18.22 16.02
C PRO A 259 -24.06 -19.07 14.75
N ALA A 260 -23.65 -20.33 14.81
CA ALA A 260 -23.80 -21.25 13.70
C ALA A 260 -25.30 -21.48 13.41
N ALA A 261 -25.80 -20.94 12.30
CA ALA A 261 -27.18 -21.15 11.88
C ALA A 261 -27.45 -22.64 11.61
N PRO A 262 -28.53 -23.23 12.14
CA PRO A 262 -28.86 -24.62 11.89
C PRO A 262 -29.22 -24.85 10.41
N TYR A 263 -28.70 -25.93 9.84
CA TYR A 263 -28.89 -26.28 8.43
C TYR A 263 -30.36 -26.58 8.08
N THR A 264 -30.97 -25.75 7.24
CA THR A 264 -32.19 -26.09 6.49
C THR A 264 -31.89 -26.23 5.00
N LYS A 265 -32.30 -27.35 4.39
CA LYS A 265 -32.08 -27.62 2.95
C LYS A 265 -32.99 -26.74 2.07
N PRO A 266 -32.50 -26.15 0.97
CA PRO A 266 -33.36 -25.49 0.00
C PRO A 266 -34.32 -26.48 -0.68
N LYS A 267 -35.58 -26.08 -0.81
CA LYS A 267 -36.62 -26.80 -1.56
C LYS A 267 -36.53 -26.40 -3.04
N ILE A 268 -36.66 -27.36 -3.95
CA ILE A 268 -36.65 -27.09 -5.39
C ILE A 268 -38.02 -26.58 -5.80
N GLU A 269 -38.08 -25.40 -6.44
CA GLU A 269 -39.24 -24.97 -7.22
C GLU A 269 -38.90 -24.91 -8.71
N LYS A 270 -39.84 -25.37 -9.52
CA LYS A 270 -39.76 -25.37 -10.98
C LYS A 270 -40.19 -24.01 -11.50
N GLN A 271 -39.58 -23.56 -12.60
CA GLN A 271 -40.17 -22.55 -13.47
C GLN A 271 -40.35 -23.13 -14.87
N GLU A 272 -41.46 -22.79 -15.53
CA GLU A 272 -42.04 -23.57 -16.61
C GLU A 272 -41.59 -23.15 -18.03
N SER A 273 -41.60 -24.15 -18.92
CA SER A 273 -41.70 -24.14 -20.39
C SER A 273 -41.44 -22.85 -21.20
N LEU A 274 -40.46 -22.96 -22.10
CA LEU A 274 -40.49 -22.35 -23.44
C LEU A 274 -41.50 -23.10 -24.36
N PRO A 275 -42.10 -22.46 -25.38
CA PRO A 275 -42.79 -23.15 -26.46
C PRO A 275 -41.81 -23.76 -27.49
N GLU A 276 -42.14 -24.97 -27.98
CA GLU A 276 -41.58 -25.55 -29.22
C GLU A 276 -42.15 -24.80 -30.47
N LYS A 277 -41.80 -25.03 -31.75
CA LYS A 277 -41.21 -26.19 -32.45
C LYS A 277 -40.79 -25.82 -33.91
N MET A 278 -40.24 -26.80 -34.64
CA MET A 278 -40.25 -27.00 -36.12
C MET A 278 -39.17 -26.30 -36.99
N THR A 279 -38.54 -26.91 -38.02
CA THR A 279 -38.33 -28.34 -38.40
C THR A 279 -37.10 -28.48 -39.33
N LYS A 280 -36.78 -29.70 -39.78
CA LYS A 280 -35.53 -30.11 -40.49
C LYS A 280 -35.84 -30.71 -41.88
N SER A 281 -35.10 -30.34 -42.94
CA SER A 281 -34.74 -31.22 -44.10
C SER A 281 -33.94 -30.54 -45.24
N ASP A 282 -32.74 -31.09 -45.53
CA ASP A 282 -32.16 -31.50 -46.84
C ASP A 282 -32.48 -30.76 -48.17
N LEU A 283 -31.43 -30.39 -48.95
CA LEU A 283 -31.13 -30.84 -50.34
C LEU A 283 -29.84 -30.21 -50.95
N MET A 284 -29.46 -30.61 -52.18
CA MET A 284 -28.07 -30.69 -52.72
C MET A 284 -27.67 -29.65 -53.81
N ASP A 285 -26.35 -29.60 -54.11
CA ASP A 285 -25.61 -29.14 -55.33
C ASP A 285 -25.79 -27.68 -55.84
N THR A 286 -24.75 -26.91 -56.23
CA THR A 286 -23.76 -27.16 -57.32
C THR A 286 -22.50 -26.24 -57.25
N GLU A 287 -21.57 -26.42 -58.21
CA GLU A 287 -20.15 -26.01 -58.33
C GLU A 287 -19.70 -24.50 -58.28
N SER A 288 -18.56 -24.23 -57.58
CA SER A 288 -17.29 -23.50 -57.95
C SER A 288 -17.26 -22.17 -58.79
N PRO A 289 -16.12 -21.38 -58.82
CA PRO A 289 -14.86 -21.45 -58.05
C PRO A 289 -14.22 -20.08 -57.57
N ARG A 290 -13.06 -20.19 -56.88
CA ARG A 290 -11.97 -19.17 -56.65
C ARG A 290 -12.15 -18.00 -55.66
N ALA A 291 -11.46 -18.10 -54.51
CA ALA A 291 -10.29 -17.26 -54.16
C ALA A 291 -9.61 -17.77 -52.86
N GLY A 292 -8.29 -17.97 -52.86
CA GLY A 292 -7.56 -18.58 -51.74
C GLY A 292 -7.05 -17.58 -50.68
N LYS A 293 -7.12 -17.96 -49.40
CA LYS A 293 -6.43 -17.26 -48.28
C LYS A 293 -5.16 -18.02 -47.87
N PRO A 294 -4.02 -17.35 -47.61
CA PRO A 294 -2.78 -18.03 -47.20
C PRO A 294 -2.78 -18.47 -45.73
N LYS A 295 -2.15 -19.62 -45.45
CA LYS A 295 -1.88 -20.11 -44.08
C LYS A 295 -0.61 -19.45 -43.49
N PRO A 296 -0.52 -19.23 -42.17
CA PRO A 296 0.69 -18.72 -41.53
C PRO A 296 1.81 -19.77 -41.51
N ARG A 297 3.06 -19.36 -41.81
CA ARG A 297 4.26 -20.21 -41.69
C ARG A 297 5.07 -19.82 -40.45
N SER A 298 5.32 -20.80 -39.58
CA SER A 298 6.27 -20.66 -38.47
C SER A 298 7.71 -20.63 -39.00
N VAL A 299 8.56 -19.74 -38.47
CA VAL A 299 10.01 -19.73 -38.73
C VAL A 299 10.79 -19.76 -37.42
N ARG A 300 11.44 -20.89 -37.15
CA ARG A 300 12.34 -21.12 -36.01
C ARG A 300 13.78 -21.00 -36.53
N ARG A 301 14.53 -19.96 -36.16
CA ARG A 301 15.95 -19.83 -36.55
C ARG A 301 16.85 -20.56 -35.53
N ARG A 302 17.81 -21.34 -36.04
CA ARG A 302 18.88 -21.98 -35.24
C ARG A 302 20.05 -21.01 -35.09
N PHE A 303 20.80 -21.14 -34.00
CA PHE A 303 22.09 -20.48 -33.83
C PHE A 303 23.16 -21.15 -34.71
N ALA A 304 24.16 -20.37 -35.12
CA ALA A 304 25.40 -20.85 -35.75
C ALA A 304 26.57 -20.66 -34.78
N ASN A 305 27.53 -21.58 -34.80
CA ASN A 305 28.71 -21.54 -33.94
C ASN A 305 29.78 -20.57 -34.49
N PRO A 306 30.60 -19.95 -33.62
CA PRO A 306 31.81 -19.23 -34.03
C PRO A 306 33.00 -20.18 -34.31
N PRO A 307 34.06 -19.72 -35.02
CA PRO A 307 35.27 -20.50 -35.31
C PRO A 307 36.31 -20.46 -34.16
N PRO A 308 37.36 -21.32 -34.19
CA PRO A 308 38.27 -21.53 -33.06
C PRO A 308 39.57 -20.68 -33.06
N GLU A 309 40.00 -20.37 -31.82
CA GLU A 309 41.36 -20.30 -31.24
C GLU A 309 42.56 -19.62 -31.93
N ALA A 310 43.22 -18.75 -31.15
CA ALA A 310 44.68 -18.65 -31.04
C ALA A 310 45.05 -18.12 -29.63
N GLU A 311 46.11 -18.67 -29.02
CA GLU A 311 46.59 -18.36 -27.65
C GLU A 311 47.57 -17.16 -27.63
N GLY A 312 47.80 -16.53 -26.46
CA GLY A 312 48.84 -15.49 -26.31
C GLY A 312 48.84 -14.72 -24.98
N GLU A 313 49.98 -14.70 -24.30
CA GLU A 313 50.23 -14.32 -22.90
C GLU A 313 50.01 -12.84 -22.46
N ALA A 314 49.48 -12.70 -21.24
CA ALA A 314 49.96 -11.96 -20.06
C ALA A 314 50.56 -10.51 -20.09
N LEU A 315 50.28 -9.79 -18.98
CA LEU A 315 51.03 -8.73 -18.27
C LEU A 315 50.66 -7.23 -18.41
N LYS A 316 50.42 -6.63 -17.21
CA LYS A 316 50.80 -5.30 -16.70
C LYS A 316 50.21 -4.00 -17.32
N GLN A 317 49.31 -3.38 -16.55
CA GLN A 317 49.57 -2.17 -15.75
C GLN A 317 50.53 -1.10 -16.34
N GLU A 318 50.02 0.05 -16.76
CA GLU A 318 50.25 1.38 -16.12
C GLU A 318 49.59 2.56 -16.88
N SER A 319 49.40 3.67 -16.17
CA SER A 319 48.82 4.92 -16.66
C SER A 319 49.78 5.77 -17.48
N LYS A 320 49.27 6.58 -18.42
CA LYS A 320 49.75 7.96 -18.66
C LYS A 320 48.79 8.81 -19.49
N ASN A 321 48.54 10.02 -19.00
CA ASN A 321 47.95 11.12 -19.76
C ASN A 321 48.88 11.54 -20.91
N ILE A 322 48.32 12.00 -22.03
CA ILE A 322 48.88 13.09 -22.85
C ILE A 322 47.72 13.94 -23.38
N MET A 323 47.94 15.25 -23.41
CA MET A 323 46.98 16.30 -23.77
C MET A 323 47.52 17.07 -24.98
N ARG A 324 46.68 17.22 -26.03
CA ARG A 324 46.75 18.18 -27.16
C ARG A 324 45.70 17.73 -28.20
N SER A 325 45.06 18.55 -29.02
CA SER A 325 44.75 19.98 -29.11
C SER A 325 44.14 20.19 -30.49
N SER A 326 42.97 20.85 -30.56
CA SER A 326 42.46 21.66 -31.69
C SER A 326 42.26 21.06 -33.12
N ASP A 327 41.12 21.48 -33.69
CA ASP A 327 40.80 21.70 -35.11
C ASP A 327 40.45 20.53 -36.05
N SER A 328 39.17 20.46 -36.42
CA SER A 328 38.71 21.01 -37.71
C SER A 328 37.18 21.00 -37.88
N MET A 329 36.64 21.98 -38.60
CA MET A 329 35.22 22.03 -39.01
C MET A 329 34.91 20.99 -40.10
N GLY A 330 33.71 20.39 -40.08
CA GLY A 330 33.32 19.39 -41.08
C GLY A 330 31.83 19.08 -41.19
N LYS A 331 31.06 20.02 -41.76
CA LYS A 331 29.75 19.86 -42.44
C LYS A 331 28.62 19.06 -41.75
N ALA A 332 27.47 19.73 -41.61
CA ALA A 332 26.19 19.05 -41.41
C ALA A 332 25.79 18.21 -42.64
N SER A 333 25.29 16.99 -42.39
CA SER A 333 24.43 16.26 -43.31
C SER A 333 23.28 15.66 -42.51
N GLY A 334 22.05 15.82 -43.02
CA GLY A 334 20.84 15.42 -42.30
C GLY A 334 20.70 13.90 -42.22
N GLY A 335 20.42 13.41 -41.02
CA GLY A 335 20.05 12.02 -40.75
C GLY A 335 19.66 11.91 -39.28
N GLU A 336 18.54 11.25 -39.00
CA GLU A 336 18.04 11.02 -37.63
C GLU A 336 18.89 9.96 -36.92
N GLY A 337 20.13 10.32 -36.62
CA GLY A 337 21.06 9.51 -35.85
C GLY A 337 20.72 9.60 -34.37
N PHE A 338 20.21 8.51 -33.81
CA PHE A 338 20.02 8.33 -32.37
C PHE A 338 21.33 8.63 -31.64
N ARG A 339 21.46 9.81 -31.01
CA ARG A 339 22.68 10.23 -30.31
C ARG A 339 22.94 9.27 -29.16
N ARG A 340 23.85 8.33 -29.37
CA ARG A 340 24.30 7.38 -28.36
C ARG A 340 25.01 8.14 -27.25
N MET A 341 24.27 8.52 -26.21
CA MET A 341 24.85 9.07 -24.99
C MET A 341 25.95 8.12 -24.49
N SER A 342 27.11 8.68 -24.17
CA SER A 342 28.16 7.94 -23.49
C SER A 342 27.60 7.35 -22.19
N ARG A 343 27.93 6.08 -21.88
CA ARG A 343 27.52 5.45 -20.62
C ARG A 343 28.21 6.18 -19.46
N ARG A 344 27.54 7.20 -18.92
CA ARG A 344 27.91 7.86 -17.68
C ARG A 344 27.07 7.27 -16.55
N THR A 345 27.73 6.56 -15.64
CA THR A 345 27.12 6.04 -14.42
C THR A 345 26.63 7.21 -13.56
N VAL A 346 25.48 7.05 -12.92
CA VAL A 346 24.99 7.92 -11.85
C VAL A 346 25.24 7.20 -10.53
N SER A 347 25.77 7.90 -9.53
CA SER A 347 26.13 7.31 -8.23
C SER A 347 25.46 8.06 -7.09
N TRP A 348 24.72 7.36 -6.23
CA TRP A 348 24.08 7.96 -5.06
C TRP A 348 24.39 7.14 -3.80
N GLN A 349 24.30 7.79 -2.66
CA GLN A 349 24.40 7.19 -1.34
C GLN A 349 23.05 7.26 -0.64
N HIS A 350 22.77 6.19 0.10
CA HIS A 350 21.65 6.08 1.02
C HIS A 350 22.08 6.51 2.43
N LYS A 351 21.11 6.65 3.33
CA LYS A 351 21.34 7.15 4.68
C LYS A 351 22.17 6.13 5.48
N PRO A 352 23.21 6.55 6.21
CA PRO A 352 23.95 5.62 7.08
C PRO A 352 23.13 5.29 8.34
N SER A 353 22.17 4.36 8.21
CA SER A 353 21.42 3.78 9.32
C SER A 353 21.72 2.28 9.46
N SER A 354 22.53 1.96 10.46
CA SER A 354 22.64 0.66 11.16
C SER A 354 22.15 -0.62 10.47
N CYS A 355 23.11 -1.39 9.96
CA CYS A 355 23.13 -2.87 10.02
C CYS A 355 22.06 -3.70 9.27
N VAL A 356 21.71 -3.36 8.02
CA VAL A 356 21.43 -4.39 6.98
C VAL A 356 21.95 -3.87 5.62
N PRO A 357 22.71 -4.67 4.84
CA PRO A 357 23.00 -4.35 3.44
C PRO A 357 22.01 -5.06 2.51
N ASP A 358 21.02 -4.34 1.97
CA ASP A 358 20.15 -4.86 0.90
C ASP A 358 19.62 -3.74 -0.02
N PHE A 359 19.24 -4.10 -1.25
CA PHE A 359 19.00 -3.18 -2.39
C PHE A 359 17.68 -2.36 -2.35
N ASP A 360 17.08 -2.13 -1.18
CA ASP A 360 15.67 -1.72 -1.02
C ASP A 360 15.42 -0.21 -0.78
N GLU A 361 16.41 0.66 -0.98
CA GLU A 361 16.37 2.05 -0.49
C GLU A 361 15.96 3.14 -1.53
N VAL A 362 15.46 2.77 -2.71
CA VAL A 362 14.72 3.69 -3.62
C VAL A 362 13.37 3.07 -4.00
N TRP A 363 12.28 3.80 -3.76
CA TRP A 363 10.92 3.37 -4.08
C TRP A 363 10.71 3.17 -5.59
N LYS A 364 9.95 2.14 -5.99
CA LYS A 364 9.76 1.78 -7.41
C LYS A 364 9.16 2.92 -8.23
N ALA A 365 8.25 3.70 -7.65
CA ALA A 365 7.67 4.86 -8.31
C ALA A 365 8.71 5.94 -8.66
N GLN A 366 9.72 6.17 -7.81
CA GLN A 366 10.86 7.05 -8.12
C GLN A 366 11.72 6.47 -9.24
N LEU A 367 11.93 5.15 -9.28
CA LEU A 367 12.65 4.48 -10.36
C LEU A 367 11.89 4.60 -11.71
N VAL A 368 10.57 4.36 -11.72
CA VAL A 368 9.73 4.49 -12.92
C VAL A 368 9.65 5.94 -13.41
N LEU A 369 9.50 6.93 -12.52
CA LEU A 369 9.54 8.35 -12.90
C LEU A 369 10.92 8.76 -13.43
N SER A 370 12.00 8.22 -12.85
CA SER A 370 13.37 8.42 -13.34
C SER A 370 13.58 7.82 -14.73
N GLU A 371 13.03 6.64 -15.01
CA GLU A 371 13.06 6.03 -16.35
C GLU A 371 12.20 6.80 -17.36
N PHE A 372 11.05 7.35 -16.95
CA PHE A 372 10.23 8.25 -17.77
C PHE A 372 11.02 9.50 -18.18
N VAL A 373 11.61 10.19 -17.20
CA VAL A 373 12.40 11.41 -17.45
C VAL A 373 13.63 11.10 -18.30
N LEU A 374 14.36 10.02 -18.02
CA LEU A 374 15.47 9.59 -18.87
C LEU A 374 15.03 9.26 -20.29
N HIS A 375 13.90 8.57 -20.48
CA HIS A 375 13.34 8.30 -21.80
C HIS A 375 13.03 9.61 -22.54
N LYS A 376 12.29 10.53 -21.91
CA LYS A 376 11.94 11.83 -22.48
C LYS A 376 13.17 12.68 -22.83
N ILE A 377 14.22 12.65 -22.01
CA ILE A 377 15.52 13.30 -22.30
C ILE A 377 16.18 12.69 -23.55
N CYS A 378 16.02 11.38 -23.78
CA CYS A 378 16.56 10.69 -24.95
C CYS A 378 15.72 10.87 -26.23
N THR A 379 14.40 11.03 -26.12
CA THR A 379 13.46 10.99 -27.26
C THR A 379 12.80 12.32 -27.59
N SER A 380 12.92 13.34 -26.74
CA SER A 380 12.31 14.66 -26.95
C SER A 380 13.19 15.80 -26.39
N SER A 381 12.88 17.03 -26.78
CA SER A 381 13.47 18.25 -26.20
C SER A 381 12.67 18.82 -25.02
N GLU A 382 11.60 18.16 -24.58
CA GLU A 382 10.59 18.71 -23.65
C GLU A 382 11.14 19.24 -22.31
N PHE A 383 12.20 18.61 -21.78
CA PHE A 383 12.86 19.02 -20.54
C PHE A 383 14.14 19.84 -20.73
N HIS A 384 14.44 20.31 -21.94
CA HIS A 384 15.62 21.13 -22.20
C HIS A 384 15.37 22.59 -21.83
N GLY A 385 16.28 23.19 -21.04
CA GLY A 385 16.21 24.61 -20.66
C GLY A 385 15.06 24.98 -19.70
N ILE A 386 14.31 24.01 -19.18
CA ILE A 386 13.19 24.25 -18.26
C ILE A 386 13.67 24.71 -16.88
N VAL A 387 12.76 25.32 -16.11
CA VAL A 387 12.84 25.31 -14.64
C VAL A 387 11.93 24.18 -14.13
N SER A 388 12.44 23.38 -13.21
CA SER A 388 11.74 22.22 -12.63
C SER A 388 11.75 22.26 -11.10
N LEU A 389 10.67 21.77 -10.50
CA LEU A 389 10.50 21.61 -9.05
C LEU A 389 10.24 20.14 -8.71
N GLU A 390 11.10 19.50 -7.94
CA GLU A 390 10.91 18.13 -7.41
C GLU A 390 10.43 18.20 -5.95
N LEU A 391 9.32 17.52 -5.65
CA LEU A 391 8.70 17.43 -4.33
C LEU A 391 8.94 16.05 -3.71
N GLY A 392 9.48 16.00 -2.49
CA GLY A 392 9.85 14.74 -1.84
C GLY A 392 11.06 14.08 -2.51
N ALA A 393 12.09 14.88 -2.82
CA ALA A 393 13.21 14.46 -3.65
C ALA A 393 14.07 13.32 -3.02
N GLY A 394 14.05 13.15 -1.71
CA GLY A 394 14.71 12.07 -0.97
C GLY A 394 16.21 11.97 -1.23
N THR A 395 16.60 11.06 -2.13
CA THR A 395 18.01 10.86 -2.54
C THR A 395 18.48 11.83 -3.63
N GLY A 396 17.58 12.56 -4.28
CA GLY A 396 17.87 13.48 -5.39
C GLY A 396 18.02 12.82 -6.77
N LEU A 397 17.66 11.53 -6.90
CA LEU A 397 17.89 10.74 -8.12
C LEU A 397 17.31 11.37 -9.39
N LEU A 398 16.08 11.90 -9.34
CA LEU A 398 15.42 12.49 -10.50
C LEU A 398 16.03 13.85 -10.87
N GLY A 399 16.28 14.71 -9.88
CA GLY A 399 16.97 15.99 -10.09
C GLY A 399 18.38 15.83 -10.68
N ILE A 400 19.12 14.77 -10.36
CA ILE A 400 20.40 14.42 -11.02
C ILE A 400 20.22 14.12 -12.53
N LEU A 401 19.06 13.58 -12.92
CA LEU A 401 18.73 13.35 -14.34
C LEU A 401 18.29 14.65 -15.02
N LEU A 402 17.40 15.43 -14.39
CA LEU A 402 16.93 16.72 -14.89
C LEU A 402 18.06 17.73 -15.06
N ALA A 403 19.03 17.75 -14.14
CA ALA A 403 20.17 18.68 -14.17
C ALA A 403 21.12 18.49 -15.37
N ARG A 404 20.93 17.42 -16.16
CA ARG A 404 21.64 17.19 -17.44
C ARG A 404 21.11 18.01 -18.60
N VAL A 405 19.90 18.58 -18.49
CA VAL A 405 19.20 19.29 -19.59
C VAL A 405 18.45 20.55 -19.15
N ALA A 406 17.99 20.63 -17.91
CA ALA A 406 17.21 21.75 -17.39
C ALA A 406 18.08 23.01 -17.20
N LYS A 407 17.47 24.20 -17.27
CA LYS A 407 18.11 25.46 -16.89
C LYS A 407 18.24 25.58 -15.37
N ALA A 408 17.19 25.18 -14.63
CA ALA A 408 17.24 25.12 -13.18
C ALA A 408 16.44 23.92 -12.61
N VAL A 409 16.95 23.34 -11.53
CA VAL A 409 16.31 22.24 -10.80
C VAL A 409 16.24 22.60 -9.32
N PHE A 410 15.04 22.63 -8.78
CA PHE A 410 14.78 22.82 -7.35
C PHE A 410 14.34 21.49 -6.75
N LEU A 411 15.19 20.89 -5.91
CA LEU A 411 14.88 19.65 -5.19
C LEU A 411 14.41 20.01 -3.79
N THR A 412 13.25 19.47 -3.38
CA THR A 412 12.63 19.85 -2.11
C THR A 412 12.21 18.65 -1.28
N ASP A 413 12.41 18.75 0.03
CA ASP A 413 12.06 17.73 1.03
C ASP A 413 11.96 18.39 2.42
N HIS A 414 11.64 17.64 3.47
CA HIS A 414 11.54 18.16 4.84
C HIS A 414 12.54 17.46 5.79
N GLY A 415 13.36 18.26 6.47
CA GLY A 415 14.35 17.80 7.45
C GLY A 415 15.79 17.75 6.92
N ASP A 416 16.68 18.45 7.62
CA ASP A 416 18.08 18.70 7.27
C ASP A 416 18.88 17.45 6.87
N ALA A 417 18.68 16.33 7.56
CA ALA A 417 19.41 15.10 7.28
C ALA A 417 19.08 14.47 5.91
N ILE A 418 17.86 14.71 5.40
CA ILE A 418 17.44 14.26 4.06
C ILE A 418 18.01 15.23 3.02
N LEU A 419 17.83 16.53 3.25
CA LEU A 419 18.31 17.61 2.39
C LEU A 419 19.84 17.58 2.23
N ALA A 420 20.59 17.34 3.30
CA ALA A 420 22.05 17.18 3.27
C ALA A 420 22.49 15.93 2.49
N ASN A 421 21.77 14.80 2.61
CA ASN A 421 22.05 13.61 1.82
C ASN A 421 21.76 13.83 0.32
N CYS A 422 20.67 14.53 0.02
CA CYS A 422 20.32 14.96 -1.34
C CYS A 422 21.41 15.88 -1.93
N ALA A 423 21.84 16.91 -1.20
CA ALA A 423 22.91 17.82 -1.60
C ALA A 423 24.24 17.09 -1.86
N LYS A 424 24.63 16.16 -0.98
CA LYS A 424 25.82 15.30 -1.16
C LYS A 424 25.71 14.44 -2.42
N ASN A 425 24.54 13.87 -2.70
CA ASN A 425 24.31 13.09 -3.92
C ASN A 425 24.40 13.95 -5.18
N LEU A 426 23.97 15.21 -5.14
CA LEU A 426 24.10 16.14 -6.26
C LEU A 426 25.57 16.51 -6.51
N ASP A 427 26.34 16.82 -5.45
CA ASP A 427 27.77 17.14 -5.57
C ASP A 427 28.57 16.01 -6.23
N MET A 428 28.35 14.76 -5.79
CA MET A 428 28.97 13.56 -6.41
C MET A 428 28.65 13.39 -7.90
N ASN A 429 27.57 14.00 -8.41
CA ASN A 429 27.16 13.91 -9.82
C ASN A 429 27.31 15.24 -10.58
N SER A 430 27.89 16.28 -9.98
CA SER A 430 28.01 17.63 -10.55
C SER A 430 28.66 17.65 -11.94
N SER A 431 29.66 16.79 -12.17
CA SER A 431 30.32 16.59 -13.48
C SER A 431 29.40 16.06 -14.61
N LEU A 432 28.18 15.63 -14.28
CA LEU A 432 27.17 15.13 -15.21
C LEU A 432 26.17 16.21 -15.63
N PHE A 433 26.12 17.35 -14.91
CA PHE A 433 25.15 18.41 -15.15
C PHE A 433 25.50 19.22 -16.40
N HIS A 434 24.50 19.92 -16.94
CA HIS A 434 24.73 20.84 -18.05
C HIS A 434 25.43 22.12 -17.53
N PRO A 435 26.43 22.71 -18.24
CA PRO A 435 27.35 23.70 -17.66
C PRO A 435 26.74 25.01 -17.15
N HIS A 436 25.49 25.29 -17.50
CA HIS A 436 24.75 26.49 -17.10
C HIS A 436 23.50 26.16 -16.26
N THR A 437 23.39 24.93 -15.76
CA THR A 437 22.28 24.50 -14.91
C THR A 437 22.50 24.96 -13.48
N VAL A 438 21.48 25.62 -12.91
CA VAL A 438 21.41 25.93 -11.48
C VAL A 438 20.71 24.76 -10.77
N VAL A 439 21.31 24.23 -9.71
CA VAL A 439 20.71 23.15 -8.91
C VAL A 439 20.64 23.61 -7.46
N ASN A 440 19.43 23.62 -6.90
CA ASN A 440 19.17 24.08 -5.54
C ASN A 440 18.45 22.99 -4.74
N VAL A 441 18.92 22.72 -3.52
CA VAL A 441 18.19 21.95 -2.52
C VAL A 441 17.55 22.92 -1.53
N ARG A 442 16.25 22.76 -1.26
CA ARG A 442 15.49 23.66 -0.38
C ARG A 442 14.52 22.89 0.53
N GLU A 443 14.35 23.34 1.76
CA GLU A 443 13.36 22.75 2.65
C GLU A 443 11.92 23.10 2.20
N LEU A 444 11.03 22.13 2.17
CA LEU A 444 9.61 22.34 1.90
C LEU A 444 8.73 21.47 2.80
N ASN A 445 8.13 22.09 3.81
CA ASN A 445 7.07 21.47 4.61
C ASN A 445 5.68 21.78 3.99
N TRP A 446 5.00 20.77 3.44
CA TRP A 446 3.67 20.96 2.83
C TRP A 446 2.58 21.35 3.83
N MET A 447 2.77 21.04 5.12
CA MET A 447 1.85 21.42 6.20
C MET A 447 1.94 22.91 6.56
N SER A 448 2.97 23.61 6.08
CA SER A 448 3.20 25.03 6.32
C SER A 448 2.61 25.92 5.22
N ASP A 449 2.53 27.22 5.49
CA ASP A 449 2.07 28.21 4.52
C ASP A 449 3.14 28.57 3.49
N TRP A 450 3.33 27.67 2.52
CA TRP A 450 4.24 27.91 1.40
C TRP A 450 3.54 28.57 0.19
N PRO A 451 4.13 29.58 -0.46
CA PRO A 451 5.42 30.19 -0.15
C PRO A 451 5.34 31.14 1.04
N ILE A 452 6.23 30.97 2.03
CA ILE A 452 6.48 32.00 3.03
C ILE A 452 7.36 33.06 2.35
N GLU A 453 6.87 34.28 2.20
CA GLU A 453 7.75 35.43 2.00
C GLU A 453 8.54 35.64 3.29
N ASP A 454 9.67 34.94 3.44
CA ASP A 454 10.44 35.02 4.69
C ASP A 454 10.98 36.46 4.86
N ASN A 455 10.55 37.09 5.96
CA ASN A 455 11.03 38.41 6.36
C ASN A 455 12.37 38.32 7.10
N ARG A 456 12.91 37.12 7.35
CA ARG A 456 14.32 36.94 7.67
C ARG A 456 15.14 37.30 6.43
N GLY A 457 16.00 38.30 6.60
CA GLY A 457 16.71 38.93 5.49
C GLY A 457 17.53 37.93 4.67
N ASP A 458 17.39 38.03 3.35
CA ASP A 458 18.20 37.41 2.28
C ASP A 458 19.17 36.32 2.78
N CYS A 459 18.67 35.09 2.94
CA CYS A 459 19.47 33.96 3.44
C CYS A 459 20.59 33.61 2.44
N ARG A 460 21.76 34.22 2.64
CA ARG A 460 22.96 34.03 1.81
C ARG A 460 23.73 32.74 2.11
N ASP A 461 23.24 31.92 3.03
CA ASP A 461 23.88 30.69 3.46
C ASP A 461 23.16 29.45 2.87
N PRO A 462 23.76 28.77 1.88
CA PRO A 462 23.18 27.58 1.26
C PRO A 462 23.09 26.37 2.21
N GLU A 463 23.86 26.34 3.30
CA GLU A 463 23.91 25.17 4.21
C GLU A 463 22.60 24.98 4.99
N ASN A 464 21.78 26.04 5.12
CA ASN A 464 20.51 26.01 5.85
C ASN A 464 19.28 25.67 4.97
N PHE A 465 19.47 25.28 3.70
CA PHE A 465 18.40 24.93 2.74
C PHE A 465 17.26 25.97 2.59
N CYS A 466 17.49 27.21 3.00
CA CYS A 466 16.48 28.28 3.06
C CYS A 466 16.14 28.84 1.67
N TRP A 467 14.89 29.23 1.46
CA TRP A 467 14.45 29.88 0.22
C TRP A 467 14.91 31.34 0.14
N SER A 468 15.52 31.73 -0.98
CA SER A 468 15.71 33.14 -1.32
C SER A 468 14.55 33.69 -2.15
N LYS A 469 14.42 35.03 -2.22
CA LYS A 469 13.45 35.68 -3.12
C LYS A 469 13.67 35.29 -4.59
N GLN A 470 14.92 35.10 -5.00
CA GLN A 470 15.28 34.66 -6.35
C GLN A 470 14.88 33.20 -6.63
N ASP A 471 14.87 32.33 -5.61
CA ASP A 471 14.38 30.95 -5.76
C ASP A 471 12.86 30.95 -6.02
N PHE A 472 12.09 31.74 -5.27
CA PHE A 472 10.64 31.88 -5.47
C PHE A 472 10.30 32.42 -6.87
N GLU A 473 10.97 33.47 -7.35
CA GLU A 473 10.73 33.99 -8.70
C GLU A 473 11.07 32.96 -9.79
N GLN A 474 12.11 32.15 -9.61
CA GLN A 474 12.42 31.07 -10.55
C GLN A 474 11.37 29.95 -10.52
N VAL A 475 10.90 29.54 -9.33
CA VAL A 475 9.88 28.47 -9.20
C VAL A 475 8.50 28.93 -9.70
N LYS A 476 8.15 30.22 -9.62
CA LYS A 476 6.98 30.78 -10.33
C LYS A 476 7.05 30.52 -11.84
N CYS A 477 8.26 30.50 -12.43
CA CYS A 477 8.51 30.16 -13.82
C CYS A 477 8.70 28.65 -14.11
N ALA A 478 8.56 27.76 -13.12
CA ALA A 478 8.66 26.33 -13.35
C ALA A 478 7.49 25.81 -14.21
N SER A 479 7.81 25.15 -15.32
CA SER A 479 6.82 24.55 -16.23
C SER A 479 6.46 23.11 -15.84
N PHE A 480 7.37 22.43 -15.14
CA PHE A 480 7.20 21.05 -14.71
C PHE A 480 7.45 20.91 -13.21
N ILE A 481 6.50 20.28 -12.53
CA ILE A 481 6.64 19.78 -11.17
C ILE A 481 6.78 18.26 -11.25
N PHE A 482 7.64 17.70 -10.43
CA PHE A 482 7.85 16.26 -10.32
C PHE A 482 7.64 15.84 -8.87
N ALA A 483 7.06 14.67 -8.66
CA ALA A 483 6.99 14.03 -7.36
C ALA A 483 6.89 12.52 -7.57
N ALA A 484 7.54 11.73 -6.72
CA ALA A 484 7.34 10.28 -6.76
C ALA A 484 7.25 9.70 -5.37
N ASP A 485 6.31 8.76 -5.19
CA ASP A 485 6.06 8.11 -3.92
C ASP A 485 5.84 9.13 -2.78
N VAL A 486 4.96 10.12 -3.00
CA VAL A 486 4.62 11.15 -1.99
C VAL A 486 3.24 10.95 -1.36
N ILE A 487 2.57 9.85 -1.70
CA ILE A 487 1.17 9.55 -1.34
C ILE A 487 1.15 8.45 -0.28
N TYR A 488 1.14 8.85 1.00
CA TYR A 488 1.38 7.95 2.14
C TYR A 488 0.23 7.88 3.14
N SER A 489 -0.29 9.05 3.53
CA SER A 489 -1.42 9.24 4.43
C SER A 489 -2.33 10.32 3.89
N ASP A 490 -3.56 10.37 4.39
CA ASP A 490 -4.56 11.32 3.90
C ASP A 490 -4.15 12.77 4.27
N ASP A 491 -3.62 13.00 5.47
CA ASP A 491 -3.12 14.32 5.90
C ASP A 491 -2.01 14.86 4.98
N LEU A 492 -1.01 14.04 4.66
CA LEU A 492 0.08 14.43 3.75
C LEU A 492 -0.43 14.65 2.32
N THR A 493 -1.41 13.87 1.88
CA THR A 493 -2.04 14.02 0.56
C THR A 493 -2.83 15.33 0.49
N ILE A 494 -3.62 15.64 1.52
CA ILE A 494 -4.38 16.91 1.64
C ILE A 494 -3.44 18.12 1.64
N ALA A 495 -2.34 18.04 2.39
CA ALA A 495 -1.33 19.09 2.46
C ALA A 495 -0.59 19.27 1.12
N LEU A 496 -0.17 18.17 0.49
CA LEU A 496 0.44 18.16 -0.83
C LEU A 496 -0.47 18.82 -1.88
N PHE A 497 -1.75 18.43 -1.97
CA PHE A 497 -2.68 19.02 -2.93
C PHE A 497 -3.03 20.48 -2.61
N SER A 498 -3.06 20.86 -1.33
CA SER A 498 -3.23 22.27 -0.92
C SER A 498 -2.03 23.13 -1.29
N MET A 499 -0.81 22.59 -1.20
CA MET A 499 0.43 23.22 -1.65
C MET A 499 0.50 23.29 -3.18
N LEU A 500 0.29 22.17 -3.89
CA LEU A 500 0.21 22.10 -5.36
C LEU A 500 -0.79 23.12 -5.93
N ARG A 501 -1.97 23.25 -5.31
CA ARG A 501 -2.99 24.22 -5.74
C ARG A 501 -2.44 25.65 -5.72
N ARG A 502 -1.63 26.00 -4.71
CA ARG A 502 -0.94 27.30 -4.65
C ARG A 502 0.10 27.39 -5.77
N VAL A 503 1.05 26.45 -5.85
CA VAL A 503 2.16 26.51 -6.84
C VAL A 503 1.67 26.56 -8.29
N MET A 504 0.72 25.69 -8.63
CA MET A 504 0.17 25.57 -9.99
C MET A 504 -0.80 26.71 -10.36
N SER A 505 -1.19 27.56 -9.40
CA SER A 505 -1.94 28.80 -9.67
C SER A 505 -1.06 30.02 -9.96
N PHE A 506 0.27 29.92 -9.82
CA PHE A 506 1.18 31.07 -9.95
C PHE A 506 2.10 30.97 -11.17
N GLY A 507 2.26 32.11 -11.86
CA GLY A 507 3.22 32.29 -12.96
C GLY A 507 2.74 31.67 -14.27
N CYS A 508 3.52 30.75 -14.83
CA CYS A 508 3.17 30.01 -16.05
C CYS A 508 2.40 28.72 -15.76
N ASP A 509 1.68 28.21 -16.77
CA ASP A 509 1.02 26.90 -16.75
C ASP A 509 2.01 25.80 -16.36
N LYS A 510 1.57 24.89 -15.46
CA LYS A 510 2.40 23.83 -14.89
C LYS A 510 1.83 22.45 -15.16
N VAL A 511 2.72 21.50 -15.40
CA VAL A 511 2.42 20.08 -15.47
C VAL A 511 3.09 19.36 -14.31
N LEU A 512 2.31 18.64 -13.51
CA LEU A 512 2.83 17.73 -12.49
C LEU A 512 2.97 16.32 -13.08
N TYR A 513 4.18 15.76 -13.05
CA TYR A 513 4.41 14.33 -13.23
C TYR A 513 4.51 13.66 -11.85
N LEU A 514 3.52 12.84 -11.52
CA LEU A 514 3.41 12.16 -10.23
C LEU A 514 3.55 10.63 -10.42
N GLY A 515 4.64 10.07 -9.90
CA GLY A 515 4.79 8.62 -9.73
C GLY A 515 4.24 8.19 -8.36
N LEU A 516 3.55 7.04 -8.27
CA LEU A 516 3.11 6.49 -6.98
C LEU A 516 2.98 4.97 -7.01
N GLU A 517 3.28 4.31 -5.90
CA GLU A 517 3.02 2.88 -5.67
C GLU A 517 1.82 2.74 -4.71
N LYS A 518 0.84 1.89 -5.03
CA LYS A 518 -0.37 1.72 -4.19
C LYS A 518 -0.02 1.03 -2.87
N ARG A 519 0.07 1.82 -1.80
CA ARG A 519 0.33 1.34 -0.45
C ARG A 519 -0.94 0.81 0.22
N TYR A 520 -1.21 -0.48 0.01
CA TYR A 520 -2.34 -1.18 0.62
C TYR A 520 -2.14 -1.42 2.13
N ASN A 521 -2.78 -0.59 2.94
CA ASN A 521 -2.82 -0.70 4.39
C ASN A 521 -4.13 -1.35 4.85
N PHE A 522 -4.20 -1.73 6.13
CA PHE A 522 -5.49 -2.05 6.75
C PHE A 522 -6.02 -0.77 7.39
N SER A 523 -7.17 -0.28 6.91
CA SER A 523 -7.88 0.81 7.58
C SER A 523 -8.66 0.21 8.75
N LEU A 524 -8.48 0.78 9.95
CA LEU A 524 -9.26 0.42 11.13
C LEU A 524 -10.71 0.92 11.00
N ASP A 525 -10.89 2.09 10.40
CA ASP A 525 -12.20 2.72 10.21
C ASP A 525 -13.04 1.99 9.15
N ASP A 526 -12.42 1.54 8.06
CA ASP A 526 -13.11 0.78 7.00
C ASP A 526 -13.14 -0.74 7.22
N LEU A 527 -12.40 -1.24 8.22
CA LEU A 527 -12.18 -2.67 8.51
C LEU A 527 -11.76 -3.52 7.30
N LYS A 528 -11.11 -2.90 6.29
CA LYS A 528 -10.74 -3.54 5.02
C LYS A 528 -9.32 -3.17 4.58
N VAL A 529 -8.80 -3.89 3.58
CA VAL A 529 -7.54 -3.52 2.93
C VAL A 529 -7.83 -2.41 1.92
N VAL A 530 -7.17 -1.28 2.09
CA VAL A 530 -7.36 -0.06 1.29
C VAL A 530 -6.04 0.69 1.17
N ALA A 531 -5.84 1.32 0.01
CA ALA A 531 -4.77 2.28 -0.16
C ALA A 531 -5.32 3.69 0.14
N ASN A 532 -5.46 4.06 1.41
CA ASN A 532 -6.13 5.30 1.84
C ASN A 532 -5.58 6.54 1.12
N GLY A 533 -4.27 6.73 1.15
CA GLY A 533 -3.62 7.84 0.41
C GLY A 533 -3.92 7.81 -1.09
N TYR A 534 -4.03 6.64 -1.72
CA TYR A 534 -4.45 6.52 -3.13
C TYR A 534 -5.92 6.92 -3.32
N THR A 535 -6.82 6.50 -2.43
CA THR A 535 -8.23 6.92 -2.43
C THR A 535 -8.36 8.44 -2.26
N CYS A 536 -7.62 9.02 -1.31
CA CYS A 536 -7.54 10.46 -1.09
C CYS A 536 -7.01 11.18 -2.35
N PHE A 537 -5.90 10.71 -2.93
CA PHE A 537 -5.35 11.20 -4.20
C PHE A 537 -6.38 11.18 -5.35
N ARG A 538 -7.12 10.07 -5.50
CA ARG A 538 -8.16 9.93 -6.53
C ARG A 538 -9.36 10.85 -6.31
N SER A 539 -9.58 11.37 -5.10
CA SER A 539 -10.61 12.40 -4.85
C SER A 539 -10.20 13.80 -5.34
N TYR A 540 -8.90 14.09 -5.43
CA TYR A 540 -8.39 15.36 -5.95
C TYR A 540 -8.28 15.40 -7.48
N VAL A 541 -7.90 14.28 -8.11
CA VAL A 541 -7.56 14.24 -9.55
C VAL A 541 -8.66 13.59 -10.38
N LYS A 542 -9.39 14.37 -11.17
CA LYS A 542 -10.36 13.87 -12.15
C LYS A 542 -9.65 13.29 -13.38
N GLU A 543 -10.20 12.26 -14.01
CA GLU A 543 -9.62 11.71 -15.24
C GLU A 543 -9.99 12.59 -16.46
N ASP A 544 -8.99 12.92 -17.27
CA ASP A 544 -9.15 13.79 -18.43
C ASP A 544 -10.21 13.27 -19.42
N GLY A 545 -11.09 14.16 -19.89
CA GLY A 545 -12.24 13.81 -20.74
C GLY A 545 -13.52 13.33 -20.02
N THR A 546 -13.58 13.31 -18.67
CA THR A 546 -14.79 12.90 -17.92
C THR A 546 -15.60 14.08 -17.37
N GLY A 547 -16.63 14.52 -18.13
CA GLY A 547 -17.65 15.48 -17.68
C GLY A 547 -17.31 16.96 -17.88
N GLU A 548 -18.14 17.84 -17.30
CA GLU A 548 -17.92 19.29 -17.34
C GLU A 548 -16.66 19.68 -16.53
N GLN A 549 -15.82 20.54 -17.11
CA GLN A 549 -14.62 21.04 -16.44
C GLN A 549 -14.99 22.04 -15.34
N GLU A 550 -15.05 21.55 -14.10
CA GLU A 550 -15.06 22.40 -12.91
C GLU A 550 -13.80 23.27 -12.86
N LYS A 551 -13.98 24.58 -12.78
CA LYS A 551 -12.89 25.53 -12.51
C LYS A 551 -12.26 25.24 -11.15
N ARG A 552 -10.95 25.47 -11.02
CA ARG A 552 -10.15 25.23 -9.81
C ARG A 552 -10.03 23.76 -9.40
N SER A 553 -9.88 22.87 -10.38
CA SER A 553 -9.76 21.42 -10.17
C SER A 553 -8.47 20.84 -10.76
N PHE A 554 -8.03 19.69 -10.23
CA PHE A 554 -6.93 18.93 -10.85
C PHE A 554 -7.49 17.91 -11.83
N VAL A 555 -6.97 17.93 -13.05
CA VAL A 555 -7.32 16.99 -14.12
C VAL A 555 -6.05 16.25 -14.51
N GLY A 556 -6.12 14.93 -14.62
CA GLY A 556 -4.95 14.12 -14.93
C GLY A 556 -5.26 12.91 -15.81
N LYS A 557 -4.21 12.43 -16.47
CA LYS A 557 -4.23 11.20 -17.28
C LYS A 557 -3.09 10.29 -16.83
N ARG A 558 -3.31 8.98 -16.94
CA ARG A 558 -2.26 7.98 -16.67
C ARG A 558 -1.31 7.93 -17.85
N VAL A 559 -0.01 7.90 -17.57
CA VAL A 559 1.03 7.61 -18.56
C VAL A 559 1.15 6.10 -18.69
N ASP A 560 1.06 5.57 -19.90
CA ASP A 560 1.27 4.14 -20.15
C ASP A 560 2.76 3.79 -19.95
N VAL A 561 3.06 3.27 -18.75
CA VAL A 561 4.41 2.83 -18.37
C VAL A 561 4.95 1.71 -19.25
N THR A 562 4.11 0.98 -19.99
CA THR A 562 4.57 -0.08 -20.90
C THR A 562 5.26 0.47 -22.15
N GLN A 563 5.00 1.74 -22.52
CA GLN A 563 5.71 2.42 -23.61
C GLN A 563 7.10 2.93 -23.18
N ILE A 564 7.40 2.92 -21.87
CA ILE A 564 8.68 3.42 -21.33
C ILE A 564 9.65 2.23 -21.23
N PRO A 565 10.77 2.21 -21.99
CA PRO A 565 11.78 1.15 -21.86
C PRO A 565 12.33 1.07 -20.43
N GLN A 566 12.63 -0.14 -19.96
CA GLN A 566 13.30 -0.34 -18.67
C GLN A 566 14.82 -0.18 -18.86
N TYR A 567 15.37 0.92 -18.34
CA TYR A 567 16.80 1.28 -18.41
C TYR A 567 17.57 0.78 -17.19
N LEU A 568 16.93 0.76 -16.03
CA LEU A 568 17.49 0.30 -14.76
C LEU A 568 17.25 -1.21 -14.62
N LYS A 569 18.27 -1.94 -14.17
CA LYS A 569 18.22 -3.39 -13.99
C LYS A 569 18.13 -3.75 -12.52
N GLY A 570 17.60 -4.93 -12.22
CA GLY A 570 17.56 -5.48 -10.86
C GLY A 570 16.30 -5.15 -10.06
N TYR A 571 15.33 -4.47 -10.67
CA TYR A 571 14.02 -4.22 -10.07
C TYR A 571 12.88 -4.65 -11.02
N ASP A 572 11.71 -4.92 -10.47
CA ASP A 572 10.46 -5.10 -11.21
C ASP A 572 9.53 -3.91 -10.94
N ARG A 573 8.77 -3.48 -11.95
CA ARG A 573 7.85 -2.33 -11.81
C ARG A 573 6.60 -2.67 -11.00
N GLY A 574 6.17 -3.94 -11.00
CA GLY A 574 4.91 -4.36 -10.39
C GLY A 574 3.66 -3.85 -11.11
N GLU A 575 2.49 -4.27 -10.62
CA GLU A 575 1.17 -3.85 -11.13
C GLU A 575 0.61 -2.62 -10.38
N ASP A 576 1.22 -2.27 -9.25
CA ASP A 576 0.75 -1.25 -8.30
C ASP A 576 1.40 0.13 -8.49
N VAL A 577 2.38 0.25 -9.39
CA VAL A 577 3.03 1.53 -9.72
C VAL A 577 2.28 2.22 -10.85
N GLU A 578 1.84 3.44 -10.61
CA GLU A 578 1.23 4.32 -11.60
C GLU A 578 2.06 5.59 -11.80
N LEU A 579 2.01 6.12 -13.03
CA LEU A 579 2.58 7.41 -13.40
C LEU A 579 1.47 8.28 -13.98
N TRP A 580 1.35 9.51 -13.49
CA TRP A 580 0.29 10.44 -13.87
C TRP A 580 0.87 11.75 -14.41
N GLU A 581 0.26 12.27 -15.48
CA GLU A 581 0.41 13.66 -15.92
C GLU A 581 -0.81 14.45 -15.43
N ILE A 582 -0.61 15.46 -14.59
CA ILE A 582 -1.67 16.21 -13.91
C ILE A 582 -1.51 17.71 -14.22
N ARG A 583 -2.63 18.37 -14.47
CA ARG A 583 -2.75 19.82 -14.67
C ARG A 583 -3.76 20.39 -13.68
N TYR A 584 -3.63 21.67 -13.38
CA TYR A 584 -4.60 22.41 -12.57
C TYR A 584 -5.35 23.40 -13.47
N VAL A 585 -6.68 23.29 -13.51
CA VAL A 585 -7.56 24.15 -14.32
C VAL A 585 -8.02 25.31 -13.44
N LEU A 586 -7.82 26.56 -13.87
CA LEU A 586 -8.06 27.78 -13.08
C LEU A 586 -9.53 28.23 -13.01
#